data_AF-A0A522DHE8-F1
#
_entry.id   AF-A0A522DHE8-F1
#
_cell.length_a   1.000
_cell.length_b   1.000
_cell.length_c   1.000
_cell.angle_alpha   90.00
_cell.angle_beta   90.00
_cell.angle_gamma   90.00
#
_symmetry.space_group_name_H-M   'P 1'
#
loop_
_entity.id
_entity.type
_entity.pdbx_description
1 polymer ?
#
loop_
_entity_poly.entity_id
_entity_poly.type
_entity_poly.pdbx_seq_one_letter_code
_entity_poly.pdbx_strand_id
1 'polypeptide(L)'
;MIKSFYLNRIVYYLAGTAAVVFVLSFFFAPLYNAANVLLVLLVIGVLMDMILLYSKNNGLSGERIVSERFSNGDNNKVLIQFHNNFPFPITAGVIDELPVQFQERNWMRKIKIGSNSRHDLEYSLKPLTRGEYVFGNINVYVNSPLRLVKRRFTFQQEEMVKVYPSYQ
;
A
#
# COMPACT_ATOMS: atom_id res chain seq x y z
N MET A 1 5.85 15.35 2.29
CA MET A 1 4.52 15.21 1.65
C MET A 1 4.57 14.66 0.22
N ILE A 2 5.48 15.11 -0.66
CA ILE A 2 5.48 14.70 -2.09
C ILE A 2 5.92 13.24 -2.32
N LYS A 3 6.84 12.68 -1.52
CA LYS A 3 7.33 11.29 -1.70
C LYS A 3 6.28 10.19 -1.39
N SER A 4 5.17 10.55 -0.73
CA SER A 4 4.12 9.60 -0.34
C SER A 4 2.89 9.61 -1.25
N PHE A 5 2.80 10.54 -2.20
CA PHE A 5 1.61 10.74 -3.03
C PHE A 5 1.75 10.03 -4.37
N TYR A 6 0.74 9.24 -4.72
CA TYR A 6 0.68 8.53 -6.00
C TYR A 6 -0.75 8.59 -6.55
N LEU A 7 -0.90 8.75 -7.87
CA LEU A 7 -2.19 8.62 -8.53
C LEU A 7 -2.43 7.17 -8.93
N ASN A 8 -3.68 6.73 -8.82
CA ASN A 8 -4.07 5.42 -9.32
C ASN A 8 -4.23 5.45 -10.85
N ARG A 9 -4.11 4.28 -11.49
CA ARG A 9 -4.22 4.10 -12.95
C ARG A 9 -5.53 4.66 -13.51
N ILE A 10 -6.62 4.59 -12.73
CA ILE A 10 -7.93 5.10 -13.15
C ILE A 10 -7.93 6.61 -13.45
N VAL A 11 -7.13 7.40 -12.72
CA VAL A 11 -7.02 8.84 -12.96
C VAL A 11 -6.41 9.11 -14.33
N TYR A 12 -5.38 8.36 -14.71
CA TYR A 12 -4.75 8.47 -16.03
C TYR A 12 -5.71 8.04 -17.15
N TYR A 13 -6.49 6.99 -16.95
CA TYR A 13 -7.51 6.60 -17.92
C TYR A 13 -8.60 7.66 -18.07
N LEU A 14 -9.11 8.22 -16.96
CA LEU A 14 -10.13 9.28 -17.01
C LEU A 14 -9.60 10.55 -17.65
N ALA A 15 -8.36 10.96 -17.33
CA ALA A 15 -7.71 12.12 -17.94
C ALA A 15 -7.46 11.90 -19.44
N GLY A 16 -7.00 10.70 -19.83
CA GLY A 16 -6.83 10.32 -21.24
C GLY A 16 -8.15 10.35 -22.01
N THR A 17 -9.21 9.79 -21.43
CA THR A 17 -10.57 9.87 -22.02
C THR A 17 -11.02 11.31 -22.16
N ALA A 18 -10.85 12.16 -21.13
CA ALA A 18 -11.20 13.57 -21.22
C ALA A 18 -10.45 14.28 -22.37
N ALA A 19 -9.16 13.99 -22.55
CA ALA A 19 -8.37 14.52 -23.66
C ALA A 19 -8.92 14.07 -25.03
N VAL A 20 -9.29 12.79 -25.19
CA VAL A 20 -9.91 12.29 -26.43
C VAL A 20 -11.25 12.98 -26.69
N VAL A 21 -12.10 13.14 -25.68
CA VAL A 21 -13.39 13.85 -25.82
C VAL A 21 -13.18 15.32 -26.20
N PHE A 22 -12.15 15.98 -25.67
CA PHE A 22 -11.78 17.33 -26.11
C PHE A 22 -11.42 17.38 -27.59
N VAL A 23 -10.62 16.44 -28.11
CA VAL A 23 -10.29 16.38 -29.54
C VAL A 23 -11.55 16.16 -30.39
N LEU A 24 -12.47 15.30 -29.95
CA LEU A 24 -13.73 15.06 -30.66
C LEU A 24 -14.69 16.25 -30.58
N SER A 25 -14.56 17.10 -29.56
CA SER A 25 -15.40 18.29 -29.39
C SER A 25 -15.24 19.34 -30.49
N PHE A 26 -14.12 19.31 -31.25
CA PHE A 26 -13.96 20.13 -32.44
C PHE A 26 -15.01 19.83 -33.52
N PHE A 27 -15.50 18.59 -33.58
CA PHE A 27 -16.52 18.16 -34.55
C PHE A 27 -17.94 18.27 -33.98
N PHE A 28 -18.08 18.15 -32.66
CA PHE A 28 -19.38 18.12 -31.98
C PHE A 28 -19.38 19.07 -30.77
N ALA A 29 -19.98 20.24 -30.93
CA ALA A 29 -20.00 21.29 -29.90
C ALA A 29 -20.47 20.82 -28.49
N PRO A 30 -21.46 19.91 -28.33
CA PRO A 30 -21.85 19.44 -27.00
C PRO A 30 -20.76 18.68 -26.23
N LEU A 31 -19.83 18.03 -26.93
CA LEU A 31 -18.75 17.26 -26.30
C LEU A 31 -17.78 18.16 -25.53
N TYR A 32 -17.67 19.44 -25.91
CA TYR A 32 -16.79 20.38 -25.21
C TYR A 32 -17.22 20.58 -23.76
N ASN A 33 -18.53 20.78 -23.54
CA ASN A 33 -19.09 20.90 -22.19
C ASN A 33 -18.94 19.60 -21.41
N ALA A 34 -19.18 18.45 -22.07
CA ALA A 34 -19.00 17.14 -21.44
C ALA A 34 -17.55 16.89 -20.98
N ALA A 35 -16.57 17.24 -21.81
CA ALA A 35 -15.15 17.11 -21.47
C ALA A 35 -14.75 18.01 -20.28
N ASN A 36 -15.23 19.25 -20.26
CA ASN A 36 -15.00 20.18 -19.15
C ASN A 36 -15.60 19.66 -17.84
N VAL A 37 -16.86 19.21 -17.86
CA VAL A 37 -17.52 18.64 -16.66
C VAL A 37 -16.75 17.42 -16.16
N LEU A 38 -16.35 16.51 -17.05
CA LEU A 38 -15.56 15.33 -16.69
C LEU A 38 -14.24 15.71 -16.03
N LEU A 39 -13.51 16.70 -16.58
CA LEU A 39 -12.24 17.16 -16.05
C LEU A 39 -12.42 17.81 -14.67
N VAL A 40 -13.40 18.69 -14.52
CA VAL A 40 -13.71 19.35 -13.24
C VAL A 40 -14.07 18.31 -12.17
N LEU A 41 -14.92 17.34 -12.50
CA LEU A 41 -15.28 16.26 -11.57
C LEU A 41 -14.06 15.39 -11.20
N LEU A 42 -13.17 15.11 -12.15
CA LEU A 42 -11.93 14.37 -11.88
C LEU A 42 -11.03 15.15 -10.91
N VAL A 43 -10.84 16.45 -11.14
CA VAL A 43 -10.03 17.30 -10.26
C VAL A 43 -10.63 17.37 -8.85
N ILE A 44 -11.93 17.62 -8.74
CA ILE A 44 -12.64 17.63 -7.45
C ILE A 44 -12.49 16.28 -6.76
N GLY A 45 -12.70 15.17 -7.47
CA GLY A 45 -12.55 13.82 -6.93
C GLY A 45 -11.14 13.55 -6.40
N VAL A 46 -10.10 13.91 -7.14
CA VAL A 46 -8.70 13.75 -6.71
C VAL A 46 -8.41 14.61 -5.48
N LEU A 47 -8.89 15.85 -5.43
CA LEU A 47 -8.69 16.74 -4.29
C LEU A 47 -9.42 16.22 -3.04
N MET A 48 -10.67 15.79 -3.18
CA MET A 48 -11.43 15.18 -2.08
C MET A 48 -10.72 13.93 -1.55
N ASP A 49 -10.28 13.04 -2.44
CA ASP A 49 -9.57 11.82 -2.05
C ASP A 49 -8.23 12.11 -1.37
N MET A 50 -7.49 13.11 -1.88
CA MET A 50 -6.26 13.60 -1.26
C MET A 50 -6.53 14.12 0.16
N ILE A 51 -7.55 14.98 0.34
CA ILE A 51 -7.91 15.52 1.65
C ILE A 51 -8.28 14.38 2.61
N LEU A 52 -9.09 13.41 2.17
CA LEU A 52 -9.46 12.25 2.99
C LEU A 52 -8.22 11.48 3.49
N LEU A 53 -7.30 11.15 2.59
CA LEU A 53 -6.11 10.36 2.93
C LEU A 53 -5.05 11.13 3.70
N TYR A 54 -4.96 12.46 3.55
CA TYR A 54 -3.93 13.30 4.19
C TYR A 54 -4.44 14.09 5.41
N SER A 55 -5.75 14.10 5.67
CA SER A 55 -6.35 14.76 6.84
C SER A 55 -5.80 14.27 8.17
N LYS A 56 -5.41 12.99 8.25
CA LYS A 56 -4.88 12.36 9.46
C LYS A 56 -3.41 11.98 9.26
N ASN A 57 -2.50 12.62 10.01
CA ASN A 57 -1.06 12.32 9.92
C ASN A 57 -0.76 10.84 10.21
N ASN A 58 -1.27 10.31 11.32
CA ASN A 58 -1.21 8.88 11.68
C ASN A 58 -2.48 8.13 11.24
N GLY A 59 -2.83 8.21 9.96
CA GLY A 59 -4.00 7.53 9.41
C GLY A 59 -3.90 5.99 9.42
N LEU A 60 -2.69 5.45 9.40
CA LEU A 60 -2.41 4.03 9.52
C LEU A 60 -1.19 3.86 10.44
N SER A 61 -1.26 2.94 11.39
CA SER A 61 -0.09 2.41 12.09
C SER A 61 0.10 0.93 11.75
N GLY A 62 1.35 0.48 11.76
CA GLY A 62 1.74 -0.89 11.44
C GLY A 62 2.96 -1.30 12.23
N GLU A 63 2.96 -2.55 12.71
CA GLU A 63 4.06 -3.14 13.46
C GLU A 63 4.31 -4.61 13.06
N ARG A 64 5.56 -4.98 12.76
CA ARG A 64 6.04 -6.35 12.62
C ARG A 64 6.24 -6.96 14.00
N ILE A 65 5.72 -8.16 14.18
CA ILE A 65 5.99 -9.04 15.31
C ILE A 65 6.63 -10.30 14.73
N VAL A 66 7.88 -10.53 15.11
CA VAL A 66 8.69 -11.66 14.68
C VAL A 66 9.36 -12.29 15.91
N SER A 67 9.65 -13.59 15.85
CA SER A 67 10.40 -14.24 16.92
C SER A 67 11.86 -13.81 16.91
N GLU A 68 12.48 -13.73 18.09
CA GLU A 68 13.91 -13.37 18.24
C GLU A 68 14.86 -14.30 17.46
N ARG A 69 14.40 -15.53 17.20
CA ARG A 69 15.11 -16.55 16.43
C ARG A 69 14.19 -17.27 15.47
N PHE A 70 14.76 -17.67 14.34
CA PHE A 70 14.15 -18.55 13.36
C PHE A 70 14.81 -19.93 13.40
N SER A 71 14.00 -20.97 13.20
CA SER A 71 14.47 -22.34 13.00
C SER A 71 14.81 -22.57 11.52
N ASN A 72 16.04 -23.01 11.27
CA ASN A 72 16.54 -23.34 9.93
C ASN A 72 15.78 -24.55 9.38
N GLY A 73 15.27 -24.45 8.16
CA GLY A 73 14.54 -25.53 7.51
C GLY A 73 13.08 -25.69 7.95
N ASP A 74 12.58 -24.84 8.86
CA ASP A 74 11.19 -24.84 9.31
C ASP A 74 10.43 -23.57 8.88
N ASN A 75 9.09 -23.63 8.93
CA ASN A 75 8.24 -22.46 8.69
C ASN A 75 8.20 -21.57 9.94
N ASN A 76 8.75 -20.37 9.83
CA ASN A 76 8.76 -19.38 10.89
C ASN A 76 7.68 -18.34 10.63
N LYS A 77 6.83 -18.10 11.63
CA LYS A 77 5.71 -17.16 11.53
C LYS A 77 6.20 -15.72 11.66
N VAL A 78 5.64 -14.86 10.82
CA VAL A 78 5.79 -13.41 10.90
C VAL A 78 4.39 -12.79 10.87
N LEU A 79 4.13 -11.88 11.80
CA LEU A 79 2.87 -11.18 11.92
C LEU A 79 3.11 -9.69 11.68
N ILE A 80 2.26 -9.06 10.86
CA ILE A 80 2.22 -7.60 10.77
C ILE A 80 0.84 -7.14 11.25
N GLN A 81 0.81 -6.38 12.34
CA GLN A 81 -0.41 -5.82 12.89
C GLN A 81 -0.62 -4.42 12.36
N PHE A 82 -1.78 -4.16 11.76
CA PHE A 82 -2.18 -2.85 11.30
C PHE A 82 -3.33 -2.30 12.12
N HIS A 83 -3.33 -0.98 12.34
CA HIS A 83 -4.48 -0.27 12.88
C HIS A 83 -4.86 0.86 11.93
N ASN A 84 -6.05 0.73 11.33
CA ASN A 84 -6.63 1.78 10.51
C ASN A 84 -7.24 2.84 11.42
N ASN A 85 -6.72 4.06 11.38
CA ASN A 85 -7.23 5.18 12.16
C ASN A 85 -8.13 6.09 11.32
N PHE A 86 -8.36 5.77 10.04
CA PHE A 86 -9.31 6.50 9.21
C PHE A 86 -10.76 6.15 9.59
N PRO A 87 -11.69 7.11 9.50
CA PRO A 87 -13.11 6.90 9.74
C PRO A 87 -13.80 6.12 8.61
N PHE A 88 -13.05 5.58 7.66
CA PHE A 88 -13.55 4.81 6.51
C PHE A 88 -12.69 3.55 6.31
N PRO A 89 -13.24 2.50 5.68
CA PRO A 89 -12.46 1.32 5.32
C PRO A 89 -11.41 1.66 4.25
N ILE A 90 -10.25 1.02 4.35
CA ILE A 90 -9.13 1.21 3.42
C ILE A 90 -8.77 -0.10 2.73
N THR A 91 -8.19 0.03 1.54
CA THR A 91 -7.52 -1.07 0.84
C THR A 91 -6.04 -0.76 0.74
N ALA A 92 -5.19 -1.70 1.15
CA ALA A 92 -3.76 -1.46 1.24
C ALA A 92 -2.96 -2.55 0.50
N GLY A 93 -1.91 -2.13 -0.20
CA GLY A 93 -0.84 -3.01 -0.66
C GLY A 93 0.34 -2.93 0.30
N VAL A 94 0.64 -4.03 0.98
CA VAL A 94 1.71 -4.15 1.96
C VAL A 94 2.91 -4.82 1.31
N ILE A 95 4.08 -4.22 1.44
CA ILE A 95 5.37 -4.75 1.04
C ILE A 95 6.24 -4.77 2.28
N ASP A 96 6.65 -5.96 2.67
CA ASP A 96 7.63 -6.20 3.71
C ASP A 96 8.99 -6.43 3.04
N GLU A 97 9.99 -5.62 3.38
CA GLU A 97 11.35 -5.76 2.86
C GLU A 97 12.02 -6.98 3.50
N LEU A 98 11.84 -8.15 2.87
CA LEU A 98 12.36 -9.42 3.36
C LEU A 98 13.90 -9.48 3.30
N PRO A 99 14.52 -10.25 4.21
CA PRO A 99 15.96 -10.52 4.18
C PRO A 99 16.45 -11.06 2.83
N VAL A 100 17.64 -10.61 2.41
CA VAL A 100 18.22 -10.92 1.09
C VAL A 100 18.35 -12.43 0.83
N GLN A 101 18.54 -13.23 1.88
CA GLN A 101 18.65 -14.68 1.80
C GLN A 101 17.40 -15.35 1.23
N PHE A 102 16.22 -14.74 1.36
CA PHE A 102 14.99 -15.28 0.78
C PHE A 102 14.89 -15.06 -0.73
N GLN A 103 15.68 -14.14 -1.31
CA GLN A 103 15.65 -13.77 -2.73
C GLN A 103 14.26 -13.36 -3.28
N GLU A 104 13.30 -13.10 -2.39
CA GLU A 104 11.91 -12.78 -2.75
C GLU A 104 11.72 -11.26 -2.85
N ARG A 105 11.82 -10.71 -4.06
CA ARG A 105 11.74 -9.25 -4.30
C ARG A 105 10.33 -8.73 -4.56
N ASN A 106 9.40 -9.60 -4.91
CA ASN A 106 8.03 -9.23 -5.29
C ASN A 106 7.01 -9.53 -4.18
N TRP A 107 7.46 -9.64 -2.93
CA TRP A 107 6.59 -9.90 -1.81
C TRP A 107 5.63 -8.72 -1.63
N MET A 108 4.36 -8.93 -1.97
CA MET A 108 3.30 -7.96 -1.78
C MET A 108 2.01 -8.68 -1.37
N ARG A 109 1.31 -8.12 -0.38
CA ARG A 109 0.00 -8.61 0.06
C ARG A 109 -1.03 -7.50 -0.03
N LYS A 110 -2.22 -7.82 -0.52
CA LYS A 110 -3.35 -6.89 -0.59
C LYS A 110 -4.30 -7.19 0.55
N ILE A 111 -4.55 -6.19 1.38
CA ILE A 111 -5.44 -6.30 2.53
C ILE A 111 -6.55 -5.25 2.48
N LYS A 112 -7.63 -5.53 3.22
CA LYS A 112 -8.71 -4.58 3.48
C LYS A 112 -8.85 -4.43 4.98
N ILE A 113 -8.88 -3.19 5.46
CA ILE A 113 -9.01 -2.89 6.88
C ILE A 113 -10.26 -2.04 7.06
N GLY A 114 -11.13 -2.43 8.00
CA GLY A 114 -12.33 -1.69 8.35
C GLY A 114 -12.01 -0.32 8.95
N SER A 115 -13.01 0.56 9.02
CA SER A 115 -12.88 1.86 9.70
C SER A 115 -12.51 1.68 11.17
N ASN A 116 -11.54 2.45 11.67
CA ASN A 116 -11.10 2.42 13.07
C ASN A 116 -10.80 0.99 13.62
N SER A 117 -10.38 0.06 12.76
CA SER A 117 -10.23 -1.36 13.11
C SER A 117 -8.78 -1.82 13.06
N ARG A 118 -8.52 -2.99 13.67
CA ARG A 118 -7.24 -3.70 13.54
C ARG A 118 -7.31 -4.77 12.45
N HIS A 119 -6.17 -5.12 11.90
CA HIS A 119 -6.04 -6.23 10.96
C HIS A 119 -4.66 -6.87 11.08
N ASP A 120 -4.65 -8.19 11.20
CA ASP A 120 -3.46 -8.99 11.40
C ASP A 120 -3.12 -9.72 10.10
N LEU A 121 -1.96 -9.40 9.53
CA LEU A 121 -1.42 -10.05 8.33
C LEU A 121 -0.35 -11.06 8.75
N GLU A 122 -0.71 -12.34 8.80
CA GLU A 122 0.22 -13.43 9.10
C GLU A 122 0.78 -14.05 7.80
N TYR A 123 2.07 -14.35 7.80
CA TYR A 123 2.72 -15.14 6.77
C TYR A 123 3.87 -15.97 7.37
N SER A 124 4.41 -16.91 6.60
CA SER A 124 5.53 -17.75 7.05
C SER A 124 6.71 -17.69 6.10
N LEU A 125 7.91 -17.75 6.67
CA LEU A 125 9.18 -17.78 5.94
C LEU A 125 9.97 -19.02 6.35
N LYS A 126 10.60 -19.65 5.35
CA LYS A 126 11.41 -20.86 5.55
C LYS A 126 12.87 -20.58 5.21
N PRO A 127 13.72 -20.24 6.20
CA PRO A 127 15.15 -20.04 5.95
C PRO A 127 15.81 -21.38 5.58
N LEU A 128 16.74 -21.33 4.62
CA LEU A 128 17.48 -22.50 4.14
C LEU A 128 18.93 -22.54 4.62
N THR A 129 19.40 -21.44 5.21
CA THR A 129 20.77 -21.27 5.67
C THR A 129 20.79 -20.61 7.04
N ARG A 130 21.71 -21.05 7.91
CA ARG A 130 21.99 -20.39 9.19
C ARG A 130 22.59 -19.00 8.97
N GLY A 131 22.41 -18.09 9.93
CA GLY A 131 23.03 -16.77 9.92
C GLY A 131 22.08 -15.67 10.39
N GLU A 132 22.46 -14.43 10.12
CA GLU A 132 21.70 -13.24 10.49
C GLU A 132 20.84 -12.78 9.30
N TYR A 133 19.54 -12.63 9.55
CA TYR A 133 18.54 -12.22 8.57
C TYR A 133 18.04 -10.84 8.95
N VAL A 134 18.31 -9.84 8.11
CA VAL A 134 17.90 -8.45 8.37
C VAL A 134 16.66 -8.14 7.57
N PHE A 135 15.53 -7.92 8.25
CA PHE A 135 14.35 -7.35 7.64
C PHE A 135 14.55 -5.84 7.47
N GLY A 136 14.04 -5.27 6.38
CA GLY A 136 13.97 -3.83 6.18
C GLY A 136 12.66 -3.22 6.65
N ASN A 137 12.23 -2.16 5.98
CA ASN A 137 11.02 -1.41 6.33
C ASN A 137 9.74 -2.11 5.84
N ILE A 138 8.62 -1.79 6.50
CA ILE A 138 7.30 -2.10 5.95
C ILE A 138 6.80 -0.89 5.16
N ASN A 139 6.49 -1.11 3.89
CA ASN A 139 5.93 -0.11 3.00
C ASN A 139 4.47 -0.45 2.71
N VAL A 140 3.57 0.51 2.96
CA VAL A 140 2.13 0.31 2.77
C VAL A 140 1.54 1.37 1.86
N TYR A 141 0.91 0.95 0.78
CA TYR A 141 0.21 1.82 -0.17
C TYR A 141 -1.29 1.76 0.07
N VAL A 142 -1.81 2.78 0.74
CA VAL A 142 -3.21 2.89 1.14
C VAL A 142 -4.02 3.58 0.05
N ASN A 143 -5.19 3.04 -0.26
CA ASN A 143 -6.23 3.67 -1.07
C ASN A 143 -7.49 3.88 -0.21
N SER A 144 -8.15 5.00 -0.41
CA SER A 144 -9.49 5.26 0.11
C SER A 144 -10.56 4.48 -0.67
N PRO A 145 -11.85 4.61 -0.31
CA PRO A 145 -12.96 4.11 -1.12
C PRO A 145 -13.02 4.66 -2.54
N LEU A 146 -12.60 5.91 -2.77
CA LEU A 146 -12.60 6.56 -4.09
C LEU A 146 -11.52 6.00 -5.02
N ARG A 147 -10.41 5.49 -4.45
CA ARG A 147 -9.30 4.85 -5.18
C ARG A 147 -8.67 5.71 -6.27
N LEU A 148 -8.74 7.04 -6.18
CA LEU A 148 -8.12 7.96 -7.13
C LEU A 148 -6.67 8.25 -6.71
N VAL A 149 -6.45 8.41 -5.40
CA VAL A 149 -5.17 8.70 -4.79
C VAL A 149 -4.68 7.51 -3.95
N LYS A 150 -3.37 7.34 -3.93
CA LYS A 150 -2.63 6.41 -3.08
C LYS A 150 -1.72 7.20 -2.15
N ARG A 151 -1.74 6.86 -0.87
CA ARG A 151 -0.80 7.36 0.13
C ARG A 151 0.12 6.24 0.58
N ARG A 152 1.44 6.46 0.48
CA ARG A 152 2.46 5.55 1.01
C ARG A 152 2.75 5.88 2.47
N PHE A 153 2.72 4.85 3.31
CA PHE A 153 3.26 4.83 4.67
C PHE A 153 4.51 3.96 4.67
N THR A 154 5.51 4.36 5.45
CA THR A 154 6.74 3.60 5.64
C THR A 154 6.99 3.50 7.13
N PHE A 155 6.98 2.28 7.65
CA PHE A 155 7.25 1.98 9.05
C PHE A 155 8.69 1.52 9.16
N GLN A 156 9.49 2.27 9.93
CA GLN A 156 10.89 1.96 10.18
C GLN A 156 10.97 0.81 11.18
N GLN A 157 11.05 -0.41 10.64
CA GLN A 157 11.03 -1.66 11.41
C GLN A 157 12.15 -2.58 10.94
N GLU A 158 13.32 -2.00 10.69
CA GLU A 158 14.51 -2.77 10.41
C GLU A 158 14.88 -3.59 11.65
N GLU A 159 14.95 -4.91 11.50
CA GLU A 159 15.17 -5.83 12.62
C GLU A 159 15.99 -7.03 12.15
N MET A 160 16.98 -7.44 12.95
CA MET A 160 17.82 -8.60 12.69
C MET A 160 17.33 -9.81 13.49
N VAL A 161 17.10 -10.91 12.79
CA VAL A 161 16.67 -12.20 13.36
C VAL A 161 17.75 -13.24 13.11
N LYS A 162 18.11 -13.99 14.17
CA LYS A 162 19.11 -15.06 14.06
C LYS A 162 18.47 -16.38 13.66
N VAL A 163 18.99 -17.02 12.63
CA VAL A 163 18.58 -18.36 12.20
C VAL A 163 19.49 -19.42 12.80
N TYR A 164 18.92 -20.27 13.66
CA TYR A 164 19.61 -21.40 14.30
C TYR A 164 19.18 -22.73 13.68
N PRO A 165 19.98 -23.81 13.80
CA PRO A 165 19.55 -25.15 13.43
C PRO A 165 18.22 -25.49 14.09
N SER A 166 17.33 -26.21 13.38
CA SER A 166 16.18 -26.78 14.07
C SER A 166 16.67 -27.80 15.10
N TYR A 167 16.16 -27.68 16.32
CA TYR A 167 16.35 -28.71 17.33
C TYR A 167 15.32 -29.81 17.01
N GLN A 168 15.79 -30.95 16.50
CA GLN A 168 15.03 -32.19 16.56
C GLN A 168 15.17 -32.80 17.95
#